data_AF-A0A413F8Y2-F1
#
_entry.id   AF-A0A413F8Y2-F1
#
_cell.length_a   1.000
_cell.length_b   1.000
_cell.length_c   1.000
_cell.angle_alpha   90.00
_cell.angle_beta   90.00
_cell.angle_gamma   90.00
#
_symmetry.space_group_name_H-M   'P 1'
#
loop_
_entity.id
_entity.type
_entity.pdbx_description
1 polymer ?
#
loop_
_entity_poly.entity_id
_entity_poly.type
_entity_poly.pdbx_seq_one_letter_code
_entity_poly.pdbx_strand_id
1 'polypeptide(L)'
;MRKRDMTGMDGKRNGEGLRRKEAAGGGAKTAKRGGDGERKQGGSGTGERLRGSDRTGGRVKENGERGYAGRTEKKGEGRKAEQQMGKGLEKHREKRLEINGDGGREKRGRINGTAGIERQKEAGVAKRGGGFRGNTSGVKGGAATARGKKSLCPVFKQCGGCQMLDMEYEKQLEWKRNYLEEQLKGLCPVKGIIGMKDPYHYRNKVHAVFDRDRRGNIISGIYQENSHIVVPVERCLIEDQKADEIIGTIRGMLKSFKIRTYDEDTGFGLLRHVLVRRGFATGEIMVVLVTASPVFPSKNNFVKALREKHPEITTIVQNVNGRGTSMVLGEKEHVLYGKGYIEDMLCGCRFRISSKSFYQVNPVQTEVLYGKALELAGLTGKETVLDAYCGIGTIGLIASRKASSVIGVELNRDAVKDAVNNAKINGITNAKFYCNDAGKFLVDMAERGDKVDLVIMDPPRSGSTEEFMESVARMGVEKVVYVSCNPETLGRDLRVMKKLGYGAVEGWGVDMFAGTRHVESVIMMRNCGLKGEYRN
;
A
#
# COMPACT_ATOMS: atom_id res chain seq x y z
N MET A 1 5.27 14.82 63.93
CA MET A 1 4.28 15.49 64.81
C MET A 1 4.89 16.81 65.29
N ARG A 2 4.44 17.98 64.79
CA ARG A 2 4.95 19.35 65.11
C ARG A 2 6.45 19.58 64.74
N LYS A 3 7.06 20.76 64.99
CA LYS A 3 7.01 22.11 64.31
C LYS A 3 8.29 22.89 64.75
N ARG A 4 8.70 24.11 64.34
CA ARG A 4 8.16 25.24 63.52
C ARG A 4 8.60 25.15 62.03
N ASP A 5 8.50 26.11 61.08
CA ASP A 5 8.21 27.57 60.91
C ASP A 5 9.33 28.63 61.12
N MET A 6 9.57 29.49 60.09
CA MET A 6 9.83 30.98 60.06
C MET A 6 10.66 31.33 58.79
N THR A 7 10.17 32.00 57.73
CA THR A 7 9.76 33.43 57.54
C THR A 7 10.86 34.46 57.80
N GLY A 8 11.16 35.45 56.94
CA GLY A 8 10.63 35.80 55.60
C GLY A 8 10.35 37.32 55.45
N MET A 9 10.73 37.96 54.32
CA MET A 9 10.39 39.36 53.95
C MET A 9 10.96 39.72 52.55
N ASP A 10 10.68 40.91 51.99
CA ASP A 10 9.45 41.30 51.24
C ASP A 10 9.81 42.49 50.30
N GLY A 11 9.09 42.72 49.19
CA GLY A 11 9.46 43.72 48.18
C GLY A 11 8.37 44.05 47.15
N LYS A 12 7.67 45.18 47.34
CA LYS A 12 6.49 45.62 46.57
C LYS A 12 6.88 46.20 45.19
N ARG A 13 6.30 45.71 44.10
CA ARG A 13 5.07 46.19 43.39
C ARG A 13 5.09 47.67 42.94
N ASN A 14 4.93 47.86 41.63
CA ASN A 14 3.87 48.68 40.98
C ASN A 14 3.78 48.28 39.48
N GLY A 15 2.64 48.30 38.79
CA GLY A 15 1.27 48.37 39.30
C GLY A 15 0.33 49.32 38.57
N GLU A 16 0.01 49.11 37.29
CA GLU A 16 -1.17 49.74 36.68
C GLU A 16 -1.70 48.98 35.44
N GLY A 17 -2.95 49.25 35.04
CA GLY A 17 -3.61 48.64 33.89
C GLY A 17 -5.10 49.00 33.80
N LEU A 18 -5.69 48.93 32.60
CA LEU A 18 -7.07 49.36 32.33
C LEU A 18 -7.88 48.32 31.54
N ARG A 19 -9.22 48.40 31.66
CA ARG A 19 -10.17 47.35 31.25
C ARG A 19 -10.97 47.69 29.99
N ARG A 20 -11.35 46.62 29.27
CA ARG A 20 -12.57 46.38 28.46
C ARG A 20 -13.52 47.57 28.17
N LYS A 21 -14.10 47.54 26.97
CA LYS A 21 -15.57 47.50 26.82
C LYS A 21 -16.02 46.72 25.59
N GLU A 22 -17.21 46.12 25.69
CA GLU A 22 -17.98 45.49 24.62
C GLU A 22 -19.15 46.41 24.26
N ALA A 23 -19.67 46.35 23.02
CA ALA A 23 -21.11 46.47 22.70
C ALA A 23 -21.37 46.23 21.21
N ALA A 24 -22.53 45.64 20.89
CA ALA A 24 -23.01 45.37 19.53
C ALA A 24 -23.87 46.52 18.95
N GLY A 25 -24.26 46.43 17.67
CA GLY A 25 -25.45 47.17 17.21
C GLY A 25 -25.67 47.33 15.70
N GLY A 26 -26.65 46.60 15.15
CA GLY A 26 -27.53 47.09 14.07
C GLY A 26 -26.98 47.16 12.64
N GLY A 27 -27.88 47.50 11.71
CA GLY A 27 -27.56 47.73 10.30
C GLY A 27 -28.80 48.04 9.44
N ALA A 28 -28.63 47.92 8.12
CA ALA A 28 -29.63 47.91 7.04
C ALA A 28 -29.94 49.21 6.25
N LYS A 29 -30.28 48.96 4.98
CA LYS A 29 -31.00 49.76 3.95
C LYS A 29 -30.23 50.70 3.02
N THR A 30 -30.60 50.50 1.75
CA THR A 30 -30.20 51.11 0.48
C THR A 30 -31.03 52.35 0.13
N ALA A 31 -30.53 53.18 -0.79
CA ALA A 31 -31.36 54.00 -1.70
C ALA A 31 -30.60 54.37 -3.00
N LYS A 32 -31.32 54.72 -4.08
CA LYS A 32 -30.81 55.11 -5.41
C LYS A 32 -30.97 56.62 -5.69
N ARG A 33 -30.21 57.14 -6.67
CA ARG A 33 -30.57 58.11 -7.74
C ARG A 33 -29.39 58.17 -8.74
N GLY A 34 -29.52 58.48 -10.04
CA GLY A 34 -30.66 58.77 -10.93
C GLY A 34 -30.13 59.04 -12.37
N GLY A 35 -31.00 59.18 -13.39
CA GLY A 35 -30.64 59.29 -14.82
C GLY A 35 -30.80 57.94 -15.55
N ASP A 36 -31.58 57.76 -16.62
CA ASP A 36 -31.77 58.48 -17.90
C ASP A 36 -30.64 58.19 -18.92
N GLY A 37 -30.91 57.78 -20.18
CA GLY A 37 -32.19 57.44 -20.81
C GLY A 37 -32.05 56.90 -22.25
N GLU A 38 -33.19 56.48 -22.82
CA GLU A 38 -33.47 56.19 -24.25
C GLU A 38 -32.69 55.10 -25.04
N ARG A 39 -33.35 54.63 -26.11
CA ARG A 39 -32.82 53.74 -27.16
C ARG A 39 -32.55 54.53 -28.43
N LYS A 40 -31.58 54.11 -29.26
CA LYS A 40 -31.81 53.87 -30.70
C LYS A 40 -30.69 53.08 -31.36
N GLN A 41 -30.92 52.67 -32.61
CA GLN A 41 -30.09 51.72 -33.37
C GLN A 41 -29.28 52.44 -34.45
N GLY A 42 -28.04 51.96 -34.67
CA GLY A 42 -27.55 51.58 -35.99
C GLY A 42 -26.89 52.62 -36.91
N GLY A 43 -25.88 52.15 -37.64
CA GLY A 43 -25.60 52.60 -39.01
C GLY A 43 -24.27 53.31 -39.26
N SER A 44 -23.40 52.69 -40.08
CA SER A 44 -22.21 53.28 -40.74
C SER A 44 -21.08 53.80 -39.80
N GLY A 45 -19.85 54.04 -40.25
CA GLY A 45 -19.23 53.79 -41.57
C GLY A 45 -17.89 54.54 -41.68
N THR A 46 -17.01 54.15 -42.61
CA THR A 46 -15.62 54.65 -42.78
C THR A 46 -14.69 54.37 -41.58
N GLY A 47 -13.37 54.18 -41.70
CA GLY A 47 -12.58 53.83 -42.88
C GLY A 47 -11.71 54.93 -43.47
N GLU A 48 -10.46 55.04 -43.02
CA GLU A 48 -9.29 55.25 -43.91
C GLU A 48 -7.95 54.86 -43.26
N ARG A 49 -6.84 54.95 -44.03
CA ARG A 49 -5.49 54.46 -43.67
C ARG A 49 -4.42 55.53 -43.85
N LEU A 50 -3.40 55.54 -42.98
CA LEU A 50 -2.06 56.12 -43.19
C LEU A 50 -1.07 55.32 -42.31
N ARG A 51 0.15 54.89 -42.70
CA ARG A 51 0.93 54.71 -43.95
C ARG A 51 1.63 53.32 -43.81
N GLY A 52 2.19 52.60 -44.80
CA GLY A 52 3.14 52.99 -45.85
C GLY A 52 4.55 53.13 -45.25
N SER A 53 5.62 52.44 -45.69
CA SER A 53 5.82 51.35 -46.67
C SER A 53 7.05 50.49 -46.20
N ASP A 54 7.69 49.52 -46.87
CA ASP A 54 7.71 48.92 -48.23
C ASP A 54 8.00 47.38 -48.08
N ARG A 55 7.89 46.45 -49.06
CA ARG A 55 8.66 46.10 -50.30
C ARG A 55 10.15 45.77 -50.08
N THR A 56 10.76 44.74 -50.71
CA THR A 56 10.46 43.92 -51.92
C THR A 56 10.77 42.42 -51.73
N GLY A 57 10.27 41.43 -52.51
CA GLY A 57 9.25 41.46 -53.57
C GLY A 57 9.31 40.28 -54.59
N GLY A 58 8.14 39.76 -55.00
CA GLY A 58 7.93 38.87 -56.17
C GLY A 58 8.14 37.35 -55.98
N ARG A 59 7.53 36.44 -56.77
CA ARG A 59 6.39 36.51 -57.74
C ARG A 59 5.82 35.07 -57.95
N VAL A 60 4.50 34.81 -57.82
CA VAL A 60 3.50 34.51 -58.92
C VAL A 60 3.75 33.18 -59.67
N LYS A 61 2.81 32.23 -59.92
CA LYS A 61 1.33 32.17 -60.23
C LYS A 61 0.66 30.98 -59.45
N GLU A 62 -0.63 30.94 -59.05
CA GLU A 62 -1.94 30.86 -59.78
C GLU A 62 -2.08 29.59 -60.68
N ASN A 63 -3.18 28.80 -60.74
CA ASN A 63 -4.58 28.81 -60.23
C ASN A 63 -4.95 27.40 -59.65
N GLY A 64 -6.12 27.00 -59.08
CA GLY A 64 -7.55 27.34 -59.27
C GLY A 64 -8.19 26.42 -60.34
N GLU A 65 -9.34 25.74 -60.19
CA GLU A 65 -10.37 25.65 -59.11
C GLU A 65 -11.12 24.27 -59.07
N ARG A 66 -11.93 24.09 -58.01
CA ARG A 66 -13.08 23.18 -57.72
C ARG A 66 -13.68 22.25 -58.80
N GLY A 67 -14.13 21.06 -58.36
CA GLY A 67 -15.13 20.21 -59.03
C GLY A 67 -15.74 19.16 -58.06
N TYR A 68 -16.97 18.68 -58.29
CA TYR A 68 -17.71 17.79 -57.35
C TYR A 68 -18.60 16.77 -58.09
N ALA A 69 -18.92 15.65 -57.41
CA ALA A 69 -19.76 14.51 -57.87
C ALA A 69 -19.19 13.63 -59.02
N GLY A 70 -19.54 12.33 -59.14
CA GLY A 70 -20.24 11.45 -58.19
C GLY A 70 -20.82 10.14 -58.79
N ARG A 71 -21.28 9.24 -57.89
CA ARG A 71 -22.17 8.06 -58.08
C ARG A 71 -21.64 6.71 -58.64
N THR A 72 -22.21 5.64 -58.05
CA THR A 72 -22.52 4.27 -58.57
C THR A 72 -21.38 3.40 -59.13
N GLU A 73 -20.96 2.30 -58.47
CA GLU A 73 -21.62 0.98 -58.26
C GLU A 73 -21.24 -0.10 -59.31
N LYS A 74 -20.52 -1.16 -58.89
CA LYS A 74 -21.01 -2.57 -58.93
C LYS A 74 -19.99 -3.63 -58.46
N LYS A 75 -20.53 -4.84 -58.27
CA LYS A 75 -19.92 -6.18 -58.08
C LYS A 75 -18.81 -6.48 -59.12
N GLY A 76 -17.87 -7.40 -58.92
CA GLY A 76 -17.57 -8.27 -57.77
C GLY A 76 -16.94 -9.62 -58.18
N GLU A 77 -15.99 -10.13 -57.36
CA GLU A 77 -15.29 -11.44 -57.41
C GLU A 77 -14.25 -11.72 -58.54
N GLY A 78 -13.25 -12.56 -58.20
CA GLY A 78 -12.02 -12.85 -59.00
C GLY A 78 -10.75 -12.35 -58.28
N ARG A 79 -9.94 -13.12 -57.51
CA ARG A 79 -9.61 -14.56 -57.39
C ARG A 79 -8.61 -15.13 -58.44
N LYS A 80 -7.30 -14.93 -58.22
CA LYS A 80 -6.27 -16.00 -57.98
C LYS A 80 -4.80 -15.54 -58.20
N ALA A 81 -4.01 -15.54 -57.13
CA ALA A 81 -2.54 -15.72 -57.06
C ALA A 81 -2.15 -15.63 -55.56
N GLU A 82 -1.32 -16.47 -54.93
CA GLU A 82 -0.70 -17.77 -55.29
C GLU A 82 -0.65 -18.68 -54.03
N GLN A 83 -0.30 -19.97 -54.16
CA GLN A 83 -0.16 -20.92 -53.04
C GLN A 83 1.09 -21.80 -53.17
N GLN A 84 2.02 -21.69 -52.22
CA GLN A 84 3.11 -22.63 -51.83
C GLN A 84 4.04 -21.88 -50.84
N MET A 85 4.62 -22.39 -49.74
CA MET A 85 4.52 -23.63 -48.93
C MET A 85 4.72 -23.21 -47.43
N GLY A 86 4.49 -24.02 -46.38
CA GLY A 86 3.87 -25.35 -46.31
C GLY A 86 4.24 -26.22 -45.08
N LYS A 87 3.87 -25.83 -43.85
CA LYS A 87 4.00 -26.60 -42.56
C LYS A 87 5.44 -26.71 -42.00
N GLY A 88 5.70 -26.94 -40.70
CA GLY A 88 4.81 -27.12 -39.53
C GLY A 88 5.62 -27.24 -38.20
N LEU A 89 5.02 -27.81 -37.14
CA LEU A 89 5.55 -28.01 -35.76
C LEU A 89 5.66 -26.74 -34.87
N GLU A 90 5.61 -26.83 -33.53
CA GLU A 90 4.61 -27.53 -32.70
C GLU A 90 4.47 -26.87 -31.30
N LYS A 91 3.58 -27.40 -30.43
CA LYS A 91 3.28 -26.83 -29.10
C LYS A 91 4.33 -27.25 -28.06
N HIS A 92 5.22 -26.35 -27.64
CA HIS A 92 5.96 -26.56 -26.40
C HIS A 92 5.11 -26.27 -25.16
N ARG A 93 4.96 -27.31 -24.33
CA ARG A 93 4.26 -27.31 -23.04
C ARG A 93 5.21 -27.99 -22.07
N GLU A 94 5.86 -27.23 -21.20
CA GLU A 94 6.92 -27.77 -20.35
C GLU A 94 6.39 -28.85 -19.40
N LYS A 95 6.79 -30.09 -19.66
CA LYS A 95 6.69 -31.19 -18.71
C LYS A 95 7.97 -31.22 -17.88
N ARG A 96 7.80 -31.17 -16.56
CA ARG A 96 8.85 -31.49 -15.59
C ARG A 96 9.38 -32.89 -15.88
N LEU A 97 10.69 -33.03 -16.06
CA LEU A 97 11.34 -34.33 -16.21
C LEU A 97 11.44 -35.02 -14.84
N GLU A 98 11.01 -36.27 -14.79
CA GLU A 98 11.36 -37.20 -13.72
C GLU A 98 12.62 -37.95 -14.16
N ILE A 99 13.63 -38.03 -13.28
CA ILE A 99 14.85 -38.80 -13.52
C ILE A 99 14.71 -40.13 -12.78
N ASN A 100 14.76 -41.24 -13.51
CA ASN A 100 14.85 -42.58 -12.96
C ASN A 100 15.73 -43.47 -13.85
N GLY A 101 16.67 -44.16 -13.22
CA GLY A 101 17.61 -45.10 -13.83
C GLY A 101 18.79 -45.34 -12.86
N ASP A 102 19.32 -46.55 -12.69
CA ASP A 102 18.85 -47.85 -13.18
C ASP A 102 19.44 -48.98 -12.28
N GLY A 103 18.94 -50.21 -12.44
CA GLY A 103 19.52 -51.44 -11.87
C GLY A 103 18.82 -51.99 -10.61
N GLY A 104 18.52 -53.31 -10.60
CA GLY A 104 17.87 -53.95 -9.43
C GLY A 104 17.25 -55.33 -9.65
N ARG A 105 17.87 -56.15 -10.48
CA ARG A 105 17.49 -57.50 -10.95
C ARG A 105 16.91 -58.48 -9.88
N GLU A 106 15.90 -59.27 -10.32
CA GLU A 106 15.58 -60.68 -9.96
C GLU A 106 14.47 -61.13 -8.96
N LYS A 107 13.40 -61.71 -9.55
CA LYS A 107 12.78 -63.06 -9.32
C LYS A 107 12.14 -63.46 -7.97
N ARG A 108 10.90 -63.96 -8.13
CA ARG A 108 10.14 -64.96 -7.31
C ARG A 108 9.68 -64.48 -5.92
N GLY A 109 8.60 -65.01 -5.34
CA GLY A 109 7.67 -66.05 -5.82
C GLY A 109 6.29 -65.98 -5.14
N ARG A 110 5.34 -66.78 -5.63
CA ARG A 110 3.91 -66.76 -5.22
C ARG A 110 3.56 -68.07 -4.51
N ILE A 111 3.05 -68.01 -3.28
CA ILE A 111 2.46 -69.17 -2.56
C ILE A 111 1.14 -68.69 -1.91
N ASN A 112 0.15 -69.60 -1.84
CA ASN A 112 -1.21 -69.33 -1.40
C ASN A 112 -1.44 -69.67 0.09
N GLY A 113 -2.53 -69.16 0.68
CA GLY A 113 -3.10 -69.60 1.96
C GLY A 113 -4.57 -69.17 2.06
N THR A 114 -5.46 -70.03 2.55
CA THR A 114 -6.93 -69.90 2.42
C THR A 114 -7.69 -70.25 3.70
N ALA A 115 -8.99 -69.87 3.76
CA ALA A 115 -9.92 -69.89 4.91
C ALA A 115 -9.59 -68.85 6.00
N GLY A 116 -10.54 -68.28 6.76
CA GLY A 116 -11.97 -68.59 6.99
C GLY A 116 -12.17 -68.82 8.51
N ILE A 117 -13.16 -68.25 9.23
CA ILE A 117 -14.51 -67.83 8.84
C ILE A 117 -15.08 -66.81 9.87
N GLU A 118 -16.01 -65.94 9.43
CA GLU A 118 -17.03 -65.16 10.19
C GLU A 118 -16.73 -64.07 11.27
N ARG A 119 -17.59 -63.02 11.22
CA ARG A 119 -18.22 -62.16 12.28
C ARG A 119 -17.32 -61.61 13.42
N GLN A 120 -17.42 -60.35 13.86
CA GLN A 120 -18.59 -59.43 13.90
C GLN A 120 -18.18 -57.93 13.76
N LYS A 121 -19.07 -56.97 14.07
CA LYS A 121 -18.86 -55.53 13.86
C LYS A 121 -18.01 -54.87 14.98
N GLU A 122 -17.16 -53.89 14.64
CA GLU A 122 -17.24 -52.52 15.21
C GLU A 122 -16.33 -51.49 14.49
N ALA A 123 -16.27 -50.26 14.98
CA ALA A 123 -15.91 -49.06 14.21
C ALA A 123 -14.43 -48.95 13.78
N GLY A 124 -14.20 -48.81 12.47
CA GLY A 124 -12.87 -48.63 11.89
C GLY A 124 -12.33 -47.20 12.02
N VAL A 125 -11.22 -47.03 12.74
CA VAL A 125 -10.48 -45.76 12.88
C VAL A 125 -9.82 -45.36 11.55
N ALA A 126 -10.10 -44.15 11.06
CA ALA A 126 -9.43 -43.58 9.89
C ALA A 126 -7.97 -43.19 10.21
N LYS A 127 -7.02 -43.71 9.43
CA LYS A 127 -5.58 -43.49 9.63
C LYS A 127 -5.18 -42.03 9.34
N ARG A 128 -4.37 -41.43 10.22
CA ARG A 128 -3.65 -40.18 9.91
C ARG A 128 -2.39 -40.49 9.09
N GLY A 129 -2.30 -39.94 7.89
CA GLY A 129 -1.04 -39.84 7.16
C GLY A 129 -0.07 -38.89 7.87
N GLY A 130 1.23 -39.13 7.74
CA GLY A 130 2.26 -38.35 8.44
C GLY A 130 2.39 -36.92 7.90
N GLY A 131 2.28 -35.93 8.79
CA GLY A 131 2.63 -34.53 8.54
C GLY A 131 3.78 -34.09 9.45
N PHE A 132 4.76 -33.40 8.88
CA PHE A 132 6.03 -33.08 9.54
C PHE A 132 5.84 -32.18 10.77
N ARG A 133 6.26 -32.63 11.96
CA ARG A 133 6.25 -31.82 13.19
C ARG A 133 7.59 -31.08 13.35
N GLY A 134 7.58 -29.78 13.06
CA GLY A 134 8.64 -28.87 13.52
C GLY A 134 8.73 -28.85 15.05
N ASN A 135 9.93 -28.91 15.59
CA ASN A 135 10.16 -29.22 17.00
C ASN A 135 10.16 -27.94 17.86
N THR A 136 9.05 -27.61 18.51
CA THR A 136 9.00 -26.52 19.51
C THR A 136 9.46 -27.03 20.88
N SER A 137 10.77 -27.21 21.05
CA SER A 137 11.39 -27.51 22.34
C SER A 137 11.15 -26.36 23.32
N GLY A 138 10.55 -26.68 24.48
CA GLY A 138 9.80 -25.70 25.26
C GLY A 138 10.62 -24.68 26.04
N VAL A 139 10.21 -23.40 25.97
CA VAL A 139 10.50 -22.38 26.99
C VAL A 139 9.38 -22.43 28.04
N LYS A 140 9.68 -22.89 29.25
CA LYS A 140 8.75 -22.84 30.39
C LYS A 140 8.71 -21.44 31.01
N GLY A 141 8.03 -20.50 30.34
CA GLY A 141 7.71 -19.18 30.90
C GLY A 141 6.38 -19.23 31.68
N GLY A 142 6.44 -19.15 33.01
CA GLY A 142 5.25 -19.24 33.87
C GLY A 142 4.50 -17.91 33.99
N ALA A 143 3.26 -17.86 33.50
CA ALA A 143 2.29 -16.83 33.86
C ALA A 143 0.91 -17.47 34.09
N ALA A 144 0.50 -17.61 35.35
CA ALA A 144 -0.86 -18.02 35.68
C ALA A 144 -1.83 -16.94 35.21
N THR A 145 -2.67 -17.25 34.22
CA THR A 145 -3.59 -16.26 33.64
C THR A 145 -4.65 -15.84 34.65
N ALA A 146 -4.72 -14.54 34.93
CA ALA A 146 -5.71 -13.97 35.83
C ALA A 146 -7.12 -14.29 35.32
N ARG A 147 -7.89 -15.04 36.11
CA ARG A 147 -9.29 -15.37 35.79
C ARG A 147 -10.12 -14.08 35.74
N GLY A 148 -10.65 -13.70 34.58
CA GLY A 148 -11.85 -12.85 34.49
C GLY A 148 -11.81 -11.56 33.68
N LYS A 149 -10.69 -11.10 33.09
CA LYS A 149 -10.77 -9.99 32.10
C LYS A 149 -11.56 -10.47 30.87
N LYS A 150 -12.65 -9.77 30.53
CA LYS A 150 -13.28 -9.85 29.20
C LYS A 150 -12.34 -9.18 28.18
N SER A 151 -12.30 -9.70 26.95
CA SER A 151 -11.49 -9.12 25.88
C SER A 151 -11.95 -7.70 25.52
N LEU A 152 -11.02 -6.85 25.10
CA LEU A 152 -11.32 -5.50 24.59
C LEU A 152 -12.09 -5.55 23.26
N CYS A 153 -11.99 -6.65 22.50
CA CYS A 153 -12.70 -6.84 21.23
C CYS A 153 -13.65 -8.04 21.30
N PRO A 154 -14.95 -7.88 20.95
CA PRO A 154 -15.94 -8.96 21.05
C PRO A 154 -15.63 -10.15 20.11
N VAL A 155 -14.87 -9.92 19.03
CA VAL A 155 -14.51 -10.93 18.03
C VAL A 155 -13.03 -11.33 18.09
N PHE A 156 -12.29 -10.98 19.16
CA PHE A 156 -10.84 -11.20 19.28
C PHE A 156 -10.39 -12.64 18.94
N LYS A 157 -11.15 -13.65 19.39
CA LYS A 157 -10.86 -15.08 19.16
C LYS A 157 -11.28 -15.63 17.78
N GLN A 158 -11.77 -14.78 16.88
CA GLN A 158 -12.25 -15.15 15.54
C GLN A 158 -11.59 -14.31 14.44
N CYS A 159 -11.38 -13.01 14.73
CA CYS A 159 -10.88 -11.99 13.83
C CYS A 159 -9.50 -12.30 13.23
N GLY A 160 -8.59 -12.94 13.96
CA GLY A 160 -7.22 -13.24 13.52
C GLY A 160 -6.30 -12.01 13.33
N GLY A 161 -6.85 -10.82 13.09
CA GLY A 161 -6.11 -9.59 12.82
C GLY A 161 -5.34 -9.01 14.02
N CYS A 162 -5.75 -9.31 15.25
CA CYS A 162 -5.05 -8.93 16.48
C CYS A 162 -4.74 -10.19 17.31
N GLN A 163 -3.50 -10.34 17.79
CA GLN A 163 -3.08 -11.48 18.62
C GLN A 163 -2.60 -11.06 20.02
N MET A 164 -2.55 -9.75 20.29
CA MET A 164 -1.97 -9.15 21.50
C MET A 164 -2.84 -8.05 22.12
N LEU A 165 -4.06 -7.81 21.60
CA LEU A 165 -4.91 -6.70 22.03
C LEU A 165 -5.24 -6.70 23.53
N ASP A 166 -5.42 -7.88 24.15
CA ASP A 166 -5.69 -8.02 25.58
C ASP A 166 -4.41 -7.96 26.47
N MET A 167 -3.25 -7.66 25.89
CA MET A 167 -1.98 -7.47 26.60
C MET A 167 -1.71 -5.97 26.79
N GLU A 168 -1.34 -5.56 28.01
CA GLU A 168 -0.96 -4.17 28.33
C GLU A 168 0.17 -3.69 27.40
N TYR A 169 0.07 -2.46 26.87
CA TYR A 169 0.84 -2.05 25.68
C TYR A 169 2.36 -2.17 25.82
N GLU A 170 2.92 -1.75 26.96
CA GLU A 170 4.36 -1.88 27.27
C GLU A 170 4.87 -3.32 27.16
N LYS A 171 4.02 -4.32 27.49
CA LYS A 171 4.37 -5.74 27.37
C LYS A 171 4.31 -6.24 25.92
N GLN A 172 3.50 -5.60 25.07
CA GLN A 172 3.56 -5.84 23.62
C GLN A 172 4.90 -5.32 23.07
N LEU A 173 5.34 -4.14 23.49
CA LEU A 173 6.64 -3.57 23.10
C LEU A 173 7.80 -4.43 23.59
N GLU A 174 7.81 -4.82 24.88
CA GLU A 174 8.80 -5.74 25.45
C GLU A 174 8.87 -7.06 24.65
N TRP A 175 7.72 -7.71 24.39
CA TRP A 175 7.68 -8.94 23.60
C TRP A 175 8.26 -8.75 22.19
N LYS A 176 7.87 -7.66 21.50
CA LYS A 176 8.31 -7.36 20.14
C LYS A 176 9.81 -7.07 20.07
N ARG A 177 10.36 -6.35 21.06
CA ARG A 177 11.81 -6.12 21.19
C ARG A 177 12.54 -7.45 21.38
N ASN A 178 12.10 -8.27 22.34
CA ASN A 178 12.74 -9.55 22.65
C ASN A 178 12.68 -10.54 21.47
N TYR A 179 11.58 -10.54 20.69
CA TYR A 179 11.49 -11.32 19.45
C TYR A 179 12.48 -10.83 18.37
N LEU A 180 12.59 -9.51 18.17
CA LEU A 180 13.55 -8.92 17.23
C LEU A 180 15.01 -9.20 17.65
N GLU A 181 15.31 -9.11 18.94
CA GLU A 181 16.62 -9.43 19.53
C GLU A 181 17.02 -10.90 19.29
N GLU A 182 16.10 -11.85 19.44
CA GLU A 182 16.38 -13.27 19.18
C GLU A 182 16.55 -13.58 17.68
N GLN A 183 15.77 -12.94 16.78
CA GLN A 183 15.93 -13.15 15.33
C GLN A 183 17.21 -12.53 14.75
N LEU A 184 17.72 -11.45 15.35
CA LEU A 184 18.93 -10.74 14.89
C LEU A 184 20.19 -11.05 15.73
N LYS A 185 20.10 -12.04 16.61
CA LYS A 185 21.14 -12.48 17.55
C LYS A 185 22.47 -12.82 16.85
N GLY A 186 23.53 -12.09 17.20
CA GLY A 186 24.86 -12.24 16.58
C GLY A 186 24.98 -11.68 15.15
N LEU A 187 23.91 -11.03 14.65
CA LEU A 187 23.86 -10.40 13.33
C LEU A 187 23.81 -8.87 13.43
N CYS A 188 22.94 -8.32 14.28
CA CYS A 188 22.78 -6.89 14.49
C CYS A 188 22.45 -6.56 15.96
N PRO A 189 23.08 -5.55 16.58
CA PRO A 189 22.67 -5.06 17.90
C PRO A 189 21.38 -4.25 17.79
N VAL A 190 20.30 -4.76 18.39
CA VAL A 190 19.03 -4.03 18.55
C VAL A 190 19.19 -3.00 19.68
N LYS A 191 18.79 -1.75 19.44
CA LYS A 191 18.88 -0.66 20.44
C LYS A 191 17.59 -0.45 21.23
N GLY A 192 16.46 -0.88 20.67
CA GLY A 192 15.15 -0.75 21.28
C GLY A 192 14.02 -0.92 20.26
N ILE A 193 12.79 -0.67 20.72
CA ILE A 193 11.59 -0.57 19.89
C ILE A 193 10.91 0.77 20.14
N ILE A 194 10.44 1.42 19.08
CA ILE A 194 9.71 2.68 19.17
C ILE A 194 8.20 2.39 19.12
N GLY A 195 7.51 2.57 20.25
CA GLY A 195 6.07 2.40 20.37
C GLY A 195 5.25 3.57 19.82
N MET A 196 3.93 3.39 19.77
CA MET A 196 2.96 4.40 19.35
C MET A 196 2.31 5.08 20.57
N LYS A 197 2.17 6.41 20.54
CA LYS A 197 1.60 7.19 21.66
C LYS A 197 0.13 6.84 21.96
N ASP A 198 -0.65 6.56 20.92
CA ASP A 198 -2.03 6.09 21.01
C ASP A 198 -2.17 4.83 20.13
N PRO A 199 -2.21 3.63 20.71
CA PRO A 199 -2.14 2.37 19.96
C PRO A 199 -3.48 1.96 19.28
N TYR A 200 -4.43 2.89 19.14
CA TYR A 200 -5.77 2.64 18.63
C TYR A 200 -6.08 3.42 17.34
N HIS A 201 -7.08 2.94 16.58
CA HIS A 201 -7.65 3.56 15.38
C HIS A 201 -6.65 4.02 14.29
N TYR A 202 -5.45 3.42 14.28
CA TYR A 202 -4.30 3.89 13.50
C TYR A 202 -4.34 3.52 12.02
N ARG A 203 -5.21 2.59 11.58
CA ARG A 203 -5.25 2.14 10.17
C ARG A 203 -6.03 3.10 9.29
N ASN A 204 -5.29 3.83 8.44
CA ASN A 204 -5.80 4.69 7.39
C ASN A 204 -6.53 3.95 6.23
N LYS A 205 -6.51 2.63 6.24
CA LYS A 205 -7.07 1.74 5.20
C LYS A 205 -7.80 0.57 5.86
N VAL A 206 -9.12 0.55 5.69
CA VAL A 206 -10.04 -0.45 6.24
C VAL A 206 -10.63 -1.26 5.10
N HIS A 207 -10.64 -2.59 5.23
CA HIS A 207 -11.18 -3.52 4.23
C HIS A 207 -12.24 -4.41 4.86
N ALA A 208 -13.47 -4.30 4.37
CA ALA A 208 -14.57 -5.16 4.77
C ALA A 208 -15.03 -6.03 3.60
N VAL A 209 -15.15 -7.34 3.85
CA VAL A 209 -15.91 -8.32 3.05
C VAL A 209 -17.39 -8.10 3.31
N PHE A 210 -18.23 -8.29 2.29
CA PHE A 210 -19.68 -8.11 2.35
C PHE A 210 -20.40 -9.40 1.97
N ASP A 211 -21.17 -9.96 2.91
CA ASP A 211 -21.72 -11.31 2.83
C ASP A 211 -23.09 -11.39 3.54
N ARG A 212 -23.64 -12.60 3.75
CA ARG A 212 -24.92 -12.84 4.42
C ARG A 212 -24.78 -13.78 5.61
N ASP A 213 -25.52 -13.49 6.69
CA ASP A 213 -25.74 -14.47 7.75
C ASP A 213 -26.63 -15.64 7.25
N ARG A 214 -26.73 -16.70 8.05
CA ARG A 214 -27.61 -17.86 7.77
C ARG A 214 -29.11 -17.53 7.76
N ARG A 215 -29.50 -16.28 8.02
CA ARG A 215 -30.88 -15.76 7.97
C ARG A 215 -31.08 -14.82 6.76
N GLY A 216 -30.07 -14.65 5.90
CA GLY A 216 -30.09 -13.78 4.73
C GLY A 216 -29.88 -12.29 5.01
N ASN A 217 -29.53 -11.90 6.25
CA ASN A 217 -29.15 -10.52 6.57
C ASN A 217 -27.77 -10.20 6.03
N ILE A 218 -27.64 -9.01 5.44
CA ILE A 218 -26.37 -8.50 4.95
C ILE A 218 -25.47 -8.15 6.13
N ILE A 219 -24.32 -8.82 6.19
CA ILE A 219 -23.24 -8.58 7.15
C ILE A 219 -22.03 -7.95 6.45
N SER A 220 -21.16 -7.31 7.22
CA SER A 220 -19.83 -6.92 6.75
C SER A 220 -18.80 -7.14 7.85
N GLY A 221 -17.55 -7.34 7.47
CA GLY A 221 -16.45 -7.54 8.40
C GLY A 221 -15.28 -8.20 7.70
N ILE A 222 -14.64 -9.16 8.36
CA ILE A 222 -13.41 -9.81 7.86
C ILE A 222 -13.54 -11.32 7.87
N TYR A 223 -12.72 -12.03 7.09
CA TYR A 223 -12.67 -13.48 7.17
C TYR A 223 -12.11 -13.95 8.52
N GLN A 224 -12.70 -15.00 9.09
CA GLN A 224 -12.17 -15.72 10.25
C GLN A 224 -10.82 -16.35 9.90
N GLU A 225 -9.88 -16.32 10.84
CA GLU A 225 -8.52 -16.83 10.69
C GLU A 225 -8.49 -18.24 10.04
N ASN A 226 -7.72 -18.38 8.95
CA ASN A 226 -7.58 -19.60 8.14
C ASN A 226 -8.89 -20.12 7.48
N SER A 227 -9.83 -19.24 7.15
CA SER A 227 -11.08 -19.59 6.43
C SER A 227 -11.56 -18.47 5.51
N HIS A 228 -12.67 -18.71 4.80
CA HIS A 228 -13.46 -17.66 4.10
C HIS A 228 -14.78 -17.34 4.82
N ILE A 229 -14.95 -17.73 6.09
CA ILE A 229 -16.17 -17.43 6.86
C ILE A 229 -16.13 -15.97 7.32
N VAL A 230 -17.09 -15.13 6.93
CA VAL A 230 -17.12 -13.72 7.35
C VAL A 230 -17.58 -13.58 8.80
N VAL A 231 -16.70 -13.01 9.63
CA VAL A 231 -16.98 -12.54 10.98
C VAL A 231 -17.57 -11.14 10.88
N PRO A 232 -18.80 -10.89 11.37
CA PRO A 232 -19.37 -9.55 11.41
C PRO A 232 -18.55 -8.62 12.30
N VAL A 233 -18.18 -7.44 11.77
CA VAL A 233 -17.47 -6.39 12.51
C VAL A 233 -18.26 -5.09 12.38
N GLU A 234 -18.63 -4.53 13.52
CA GLU A 234 -19.35 -3.24 13.61
C GLU A 234 -18.42 -2.06 13.88
N ARG A 235 -17.37 -2.30 14.68
CA ARG A 235 -16.29 -1.36 15.00
C ARG A 235 -15.01 -2.13 15.29
N CYS A 236 -13.85 -1.59 14.91
CA CYS A 236 -12.55 -2.20 15.19
C CYS A 236 -11.59 -1.21 15.85
N LEU A 237 -10.98 -1.62 16.97
CA LEU A 237 -10.14 -0.75 17.82
C LEU A 237 -8.82 -0.30 17.17
N ILE A 238 -8.44 -0.86 16.02
CA ILE A 238 -7.24 -0.45 15.27
C ILE A 238 -7.55 0.18 13.91
N GLU A 239 -8.83 0.33 13.55
CA GLU A 239 -9.27 0.83 12.25
C GLU A 239 -9.89 2.22 12.36
N ASP A 240 -9.80 3.02 11.30
CA ASP A 240 -10.32 4.39 11.30
C ASP A 240 -11.84 4.41 11.55
N GLN A 241 -12.26 5.14 12.57
CA GLN A 241 -13.66 5.17 13.03
C GLN A 241 -14.62 5.66 11.93
N LYS A 242 -14.17 6.57 11.07
CA LYS A 242 -15.00 7.11 9.97
C LYS A 242 -15.14 6.09 8.84
N ALA A 243 -14.11 5.32 8.55
CA ALA A 243 -14.19 4.19 7.63
C ALA A 243 -15.19 3.12 8.11
N ASP A 244 -15.19 2.76 9.40
CA ASP A 244 -16.18 1.86 10.00
C ASP A 244 -17.63 2.38 9.81
N GLU A 245 -17.87 3.67 10.11
CA GLU A 245 -19.19 4.32 9.91
C GLU A 245 -19.66 4.29 8.45
N ILE A 246 -18.76 4.54 7.50
CA ILE A 246 -19.04 4.50 6.06
C ILE A 246 -19.39 3.07 5.62
N ILE A 247 -18.63 2.08 6.08
CA ILE A 247 -18.86 0.65 5.78
C ILE A 247 -20.22 0.19 6.33
N GLY A 248 -20.53 0.50 7.58
CA GLY A 248 -21.83 0.21 8.19
C GLY A 248 -23.00 0.91 7.47
N THR A 249 -22.77 2.13 6.99
CA THR A 249 -23.76 2.88 6.19
C THR A 249 -24.02 2.23 4.84
N ILE A 250 -22.97 1.80 4.13
CA ILE A 250 -23.08 1.06 2.86
C ILE A 250 -23.84 -0.26 3.06
N ARG A 251 -23.52 -1.01 4.13
CA ARG A 251 -24.23 -2.24 4.52
C ARG A 251 -25.73 -2.03 4.71
N GLY A 252 -26.11 -0.96 5.39
CA GLY A 252 -27.52 -0.57 5.54
C GLY A 252 -28.21 -0.20 4.22
N MET A 253 -27.48 0.42 3.28
CA MET A 253 -28.03 0.85 1.98
C MET A 253 -28.27 -0.31 1.00
N LEU A 254 -27.56 -1.43 1.08
CA LEU A 254 -27.68 -2.49 0.06
C LEU A 254 -29.12 -3.04 -0.07
N LYS A 255 -29.87 -3.13 1.04
CA LYS A 255 -31.27 -3.60 1.04
C LYS A 255 -32.18 -2.68 0.22
N SER A 256 -32.12 -1.35 0.41
CA SER A 256 -33.00 -0.40 -0.30
C SER A 256 -32.62 -0.21 -1.76
N PHE A 257 -31.33 -0.29 -2.09
CA PHE A 257 -30.83 -0.25 -3.47
C PHE A 257 -30.94 -1.59 -4.22
N LYS A 258 -31.47 -2.64 -3.58
CA LYS A 258 -31.60 -4.02 -4.12
C LYS A 258 -30.25 -4.62 -4.58
N ILE A 259 -29.15 -4.16 -4.00
CA ILE A 259 -27.80 -4.66 -4.30
C ILE A 259 -27.60 -5.98 -3.56
N ARG A 260 -27.11 -7.00 -4.27
CA ARG A 260 -26.70 -8.27 -3.68
C ARG A 260 -25.20 -8.24 -3.36
N THR A 261 -24.86 -8.69 -2.15
CA THR A 261 -23.53 -9.22 -1.83
C THR A 261 -23.15 -10.30 -2.84
N TYR A 262 -21.86 -10.48 -3.07
CA TYR A 262 -21.33 -11.54 -3.93
C TYR A 262 -21.00 -12.77 -3.08
N ASP A 263 -21.51 -13.90 -3.53
CA ASP A 263 -21.35 -15.22 -2.94
C ASP A 263 -20.25 -15.96 -3.72
N GLU A 264 -19.19 -16.39 -3.03
CA GLU A 264 -17.96 -16.89 -3.67
C GLU A 264 -18.06 -18.36 -4.12
N ASP A 265 -18.95 -19.13 -3.50
CA ASP A 265 -19.21 -20.55 -3.85
C ASP A 265 -20.11 -20.67 -5.09
N THR A 266 -21.11 -19.80 -5.24
CA THR A 266 -22.04 -19.78 -6.38
C THR A 266 -21.59 -18.83 -7.50
N GLY A 267 -20.65 -17.92 -7.22
CA GLY A 267 -20.22 -16.87 -8.15
C GLY A 267 -21.27 -15.79 -8.42
N PHE A 268 -22.30 -15.68 -7.57
CA PHE A 268 -23.48 -14.85 -7.82
C PHE A 268 -23.56 -13.62 -6.93
N GLY A 269 -23.92 -12.48 -7.52
CA GLY A 269 -24.13 -11.21 -6.80
C GLY A 269 -23.38 -10.04 -7.43
N LEU A 270 -23.14 -8.98 -6.67
CA LEU A 270 -22.45 -7.79 -7.17
C LEU A 270 -21.33 -7.30 -6.26
N LEU A 271 -21.62 -6.90 -5.01
CA LEU A 271 -20.62 -6.29 -4.13
C LEU A 271 -19.85 -7.35 -3.34
N ARG A 272 -18.53 -7.42 -3.55
CA ARG A 272 -17.63 -8.36 -2.84
C ARG A 272 -17.08 -7.74 -1.56
N HIS A 273 -16.55 -6.53 -1.69
CA HIS A 273 -15.85 -5.84 -0.63
C HIS A 273 -16.07 -4.32 -0.72
N VAL A 274 -15.87 -3.64 0.41
CA VAL A 274 -15.62 -2.20 0.45
C VAL A 274 -14.24 -1.98 1.06
N LEU A 275 -13.44 -1.15 0.41
CA LEU A 275 -12.17 -0.66 0.92
C LEU A 275 -12.31 0.86 1.12
N VAL A 276 -12.12 1.35 2.33
CA VAL A 276 -12.08 2.81 2.60
C VAL A 276 -10.64 3.20 2.90
N ARG A 277 -10.18 4.30 2.31
CA ARG A 277 -8.88 4.92 2.59
C ARG A 277 -9.10 6.37 3.03
N ARG A 278 -8.36 6.83 4.04
CA ARG A 278 -8.43 8.18 4.60
C ARG A 278 -7.02 8.78 4.63
N GLY A 279 -6.83 9.99 4.12
CA GLY A 279 -5.64 10.78 4.43
C GLY A 279 -5.76 11.31 5.86
N PHE A 280 -4.81 10.96 6.74
CA PHE A 280 -4.90 11.36 8.15
C PHE A 280 -4.55 12.84 8.36
N ALA A 281 -3.63 13.40 7.56
CA ALA A 281 -3.26 14.82 7.65
C ALA A 281 -4.18 15.74 6.85
N THR A 282 -4.81 15.23 5.79
CA THR A 282 -5.69 16.01 4.89
C THR A 282 -7.18 15.85 5.19
N GLY A 283 -7.57 14.73 5.79
CA GLY A 283 -8.98 14.33 5.93
C GLY A 283 -9.64 13.83 4.63
N GLU A 284 -8.93 13.76 3.49
CA GLU A 284 -9.52 13.27 2.24
C GLU A 284 -9.90 11.78 2.35
N ILE A 285 -11.15 11.43 2.06
CA ILE A 285 -11.65 10.04 2.12
C ILE A 285 -11.96 9.51 0.71
N MET A 286 -11.49 8.29 0.44
CA MET A 286 -11.79 7.49 -0.74
C MET A 286 -12.55 6.22 -0.36
N VAL A 287 -13.69 5.99 -1.01
CA VAL A 287 -14.43 4.72 -0.94
C VAL A 287 -14.22 3.94 -2.23
N VAL A 288 -13.70 2.71 -2.13
CA VAL A 288 -13.56 1.78 -3.25
C VAL A 288 -14.58 0.65 -3.10
N LEU A 289 -15.54 0.61 -4.03
CA LEU A 289 -16.60 -0.40 -4.08
C LEU A 289 -16.14 -1.53 -5.01
N VAL A 290 -15.79 -2.69 -4.44
CA VAL A 290 -15.30 -3.83 -5.22
C VAL A 290 -16.47 -4.67 -5.70
N THR A 291 -16.61 -4.77 -7.02
CA THR A 291 -17.78 -5.35 -7.68
C THR A 291 -17.40 -6.46 -8.66
N ALA A 292 -18.19 -7.53 -8.73
CA ALA A 292 -17.96 -8.64 -9.67
C ALA A 292 -18.23 -8.26 -11.14
N SER A 293 -18.99 -7.20 -11.39
CA SER A 293 -19.40 -6.71 -12.72
C SER A 293 -19.20 -5.19 -12.83
N PRO A 294 -18.83 -4.65 -14.01
CA PRO A 294 -18.80 -3.20 -14.23
C PRO A 294 -20.20 -2.57 -14.17
N VAL A 295 -21.27 -3.36 -14.36
CA VAL A 295 -22.65 -2.86 -14.30
C VAL A 295 -23.08 -2.70 -12.84
N PHE A 296 -23.07 -1.46 -12.36
CA PHE A 296 -23.57 -1.07 -11.04
C PHE A 296 -25.00 -0.47 -11.17
N PRO A 297 -26.07 -1.18 -10.76
CA PRO A 297 -27.44 -0.67 -10.84
C PRO A 297 -27.65 0.58 -9.99
N SER A 298 -28.35 1.59 -10.52
CA SER A 298 -28.65 2.85 -9.82
C SER A 298 -27.43 3.59 -9.26
N LYS A 299 -26.23 3.41 -9.83
CA LYS A 299 -24.96 3.92 -9.28
C LYS A 299 -24.98 5.41 -8.91
N ASN A 300 -25.58 6.27 -9.74
CA ASN A 300 -25.66 7.71 -9.49
C ASN A 300 -26.46 8.02 -8.22
N ASN A 301 -27.58 7.31 -8.00
CA ASN A 301 -28.43 7.47 -6.83
C ASN A 301 -27.77 6.89 -5.57
N PHE A 302 -27.03 5.78 -5.71
CA PHE A 302 -26.25 5.18 -4.62
C PHE A 302 -25.13 6.13 -4.16
N VAL A 303 -24.37 6.68 -5.12
CA VAL A 303 -23.32 7.69 -4.88
C VAL A 303 -23.89 8.97 -4.25
N LYS A 304 -25.05 9.45 -4.71
CA LYS A 304 -25.75 10.60 -4.11
C LYS A 304 -26.13 10.32 -2.66
N ALA A 305 -26.86 9.24 -2.39
CA ALA A 305 -27.33 8.88 -1.05
C ALA A 305 -26.20 8.54 -0.07
N LEU A 306 -25.05 8.06 -0.55
CA LEU A 306 -23.85 7.85 0.28
C LEU A 306 -23.22 9.19 0.69
N ARG A 307 -23.08 10.13 -0.26
CA ARG A 307 -22.53 11.49 -0.02
C ARG A 307 -23.47 12.40 0.78
N GLU A 308 -24.78 12.17 0.71
CA GLU A 308 -25.77 12.86 1.56
C GLU A 308 -25.64 12.45 3.04
N LYS A 309 -25.11 11.26 3.32
CA LYS A 309 -24.85 10.76 4.68
C LYS A 309 -23.42 11.01 5.15
N HIS A 310 -22.47 11.01 4.21
CA HIS A 310 -21.04 11.20 4.45
C HIS A 310 -20.47 12.24 3.46
N PRO A 311 -20.77 13.54 3.67
CA PRO A 311 -20.28 14.62 2.81
C PRO A 311 -18.74 14.77 2.81
N GLU A 312 -18.04 14.20 3.80
CA GLU A 312 -16.58 14.13 3.89
C GLU A 312 -15.94 13.17 2.87
N ILE A 313 -16.72 12.34 2.16
CA ILE A 313 -16.19 11.51 1.08
C ILE A 313 -15.79 12.39 -0.11
N THR A 314 -14.49 12.39 -0.42
CA THR A 314 -13.90 13.18 -1.51
C THR A 314 -13.82 12.44 -2.84
N THR A 315 -13.65 11.11 -2.81
CA THR A 315 -13.52 10.25 -3.99
C THR A 315 -14.31 8.95 -3.80
N ILE A 316 -14.98 8.48 -4.86
CA ILE A 316 -15.58 7.13 -4.91
C ILE A 316 -15.14 6.45 -6.20
N VAL A 317 -14.60 5.24 -6.07
CA VAL A 317 -14.14 4.40 -7.20
C VAL A 317 -14.90 3.07 -7.17
N GLN A 318 -15.38 2.61 -8.32
CA GLN A 318 -15.77 1.22 -8.51
C GLN A 318 -14.54 0.46 -9.01
N ASN A 319 -14.11 -0.56 -8.28
CA ASN A 319 -13.12 -1.52 -8.76
C ASN A 319 -13.86 -2.79 -9.23
N VAL A 320 -13.44 -3.37 -10.35
CA VAL A 320 -14.14 -4.50 -10.99
C VAL A 320 -13.28 -5.76 -10.92
N ASN A 321 -13.73 -6.72 -10.10
CA ASN A 321 -13.06 -7.99 -9.82
C ASN A 321 -14.04 -9.17 -9.96
N GLY A 322 -14.23 -9.63 -11.20
CA GLY A 322 -15.00 -10.84 -11.53
C GLY A 322 -14.15 -12.13 -11.57
N ARG A 323 -13.00 -12.19 -10.88
CA ARG A 323 -12.12 -13.38 -10.86
C ARG A 323 -12.28 -14.19 -9.57
N GLY A 324 -12.21 -15.51 -9.68
CA GLY A 324 -12.06 -16.42 -8.54
C GLY A 324 -10.62 -16.40 -8.00
N THR A 325 -10.18 -15.26 -7.45
CA THR A 325 -8.81 -15.05 -6.95
C THR A 325 -8.83 -14.36 -5.59
N SER A 326 -7.87 -14.70 -4.72
CA SER A 326 -7.66 -14.07 -3.40
C SER A 326 -7.21 -12.60 -3.45
N MET A 327 -6.88 -12.07 -4.64
CA MET A 327 -6.66 -10.63 -4.82
C MET A 327 -7.99 -9.88 -4.68
N VAL A 328 -8.06 -9.00 -3.68
CA VAL A 328 -9.25 -8.16 -3.39
C VAL A 328 -9.56 -7.21 -4.54
N LEU A 329 -8.57 -6.51 -5.07
CA LEU A 329 -8.73 -5.55 -6.16
C LEU A 329 -8.46 -6.21 -7.52
N GLY A 330 -9.33 -5.93 -8.49
CA GLY A 330 -9.15 -6.24 -9.91
C GLY A 330 -8.48 -5.11 -10.68
N GLU A 331 -8.23 -5.37 -11.97
CA GLU A 331 -7.45 -4.49 -12.85
C GLU A 331 -8.20 -3.23 -13.30
N LYS A 332 -9.52 -3.33 -13.48
CA LYS A 332 -10.38 -2.31 -14.09
C LYS A 332 -11.07 -1.45 -13.05
N GLU A 333 -11.06 -0.15 -13.26
CA GLU A 333 -11.59 0.83 -12.31
C GLU A 333 -12.37 1.94 -13.02
N HIS A 334 -13.42 2.42 -12.35
CA HIS A 334 -14.27 3.50 -12.81
C HIS A 334 -14.45 4.52 -11.68
N VAL A 335 -14.01 5.76 -11.91
CA VAL A 335 -14.28 6.85 -10.97
C VAL A 335 -15.78 7.15 -11.00
N LEU A 336 -16.45 6.98 -9.86
CA LEU A 336 -17.87 7.31 -9.71
C LEU A 336 -18.07 8.73 -9.15
N TYR A 337 -17.09 9.25 -8.41
CA TYR A 337 -17.06 10.61 -7.87
C TYR A 337 -15.61 11.01 -7.51
N GLY A 338 -15.31 12.31 -7.54
CA GLY A 338 -14.02 12.86 -7.10
C GLY A 338 -12.88 12.70 -8.11
N LYS A 339 -11.64 12.76 -7.61
CA LYS A 339 -10.40 12.76 -8.42
C LYS A 339 -10.00 11.37 -8.94
N GLY A 340 -10.58 10.30 -8.39
CA GLY A 340 -10.11 8.91 -8.58
C GLY A 340 -8.90 8.52 -7.73
N TYR A 341 -8.43 9.44 -6.90
CA TYR A 341 -7.39 9.27 -5.88
C TYR A 341 -7.71 10.18 -4.68
N ILE A 342 -6.93 10.06 -3.62
CA ILE A 342 -6.85 11.06 -2.53
C ILE A 342 -5.41 11.49 -2.30
N GLU A 343 -5.22 12.58 -1.59
CA GLU A 343 -3.91 13.09 -1.15
C GLU A 343 -3.78 12.98 0.37
N ASP A 344 -2.58 12.66 0.86
CA ASP A 344 -2.22 12.70 2.28
C ASP A 344 -0.84 13.36 2.46
N MET A 345 -0.45 13.69 3.69
CA MET A 345 0.89 14.17 4.03
C MET A 345 1.66 13.13 4.84
N LEU A 346 2.96 12.96 4.55
CA LEU A 346 3.86 12.07 5.27
C LEU A 346 5.28 12.63 5.28
N CYS A 347 5.87 12.80 6.46
CA CYS A 347 7.11 13.54 6.73
C CYS A 347 7.12 14.94 6.08
N GLY A 348 5.95 15.57 6.00
CA GLY A 348 5.72 16.85 5.32
C GLY A 348 5.83 16.81 3.79
N CYS A 349 5.98 15.64 3.14
CA CYS A 349 5.78 15.46 1.70
C CYS A 349 4.30 15.12 1.41
N ARG A 350 3.77 15.60 0.29
CA ARG A 350 2.41 15.32 -0.19
C ARG A 350 2.40 14.08 -1.09
N PHE A 351 1.54 13.11 -0.81
CA PHE A 351 1.45 11.88 -1.60
C PHE A 351 0.05 11.69 -2.16
N ARG A 352 -0.04 11.50 -3.47
CA ARG A 352 -1.23 10.98 -4.15
C ARG A 352 -1.31 9.47 -3.95
N ILE A 353 -2.49 9.01 -3.53
CA ILE A 353 -2.80 7.62 -3.18
C ILE A 353 -3.99 7.18 -4.04
N SER A 354 -3.76 6.29 -5.01
CA SER A 354 -4.86 5.63 -5.73
C SER A 354 -5.44 4.46 -4.92
N SER A 355 -6.56 3.91 -5.36
CA SER A 355 -7.16 2.67 -4.85
C SER A 355 -6.15 1.53 -4.73
N LYS A 356 -5.34 1.31 -5.77
CA LYS A 356 -4.37 0.21 -5.91
C LYS A 356 -2.98 0.51 -5.33
N SER A 357 -2.60 1.79 -5.14
CA SER A 357 -1.23 2.16 -4.73
C SER A 357 -0.90 1.62 -3.34
N PHE A 358 0.30 1.04 -3.16
CA PHE A 358 0.80 0.76 -1.82
C PHE A 358 1.09 2.07 -1.09
N TYR A 359 0.68 2.13 0.17
CA TYR A 359 0.94 3.21 1.12
C TYR A 359 0.81 2.56 2.50
N GLN A 360 1.70 2.92 3.42
CA GLN A 360 1.72 2.34 4.75
C GLN A 360 0.41 2.63 5.49
N VAL A 361 -0.11 1.65 6.22
CA VAL A 361 -1.46 1.75 6.81
C VAL A 361 -1.50 2.54 8.11
N ASN A 362 -0.37 2.69 8.80
CA ASN A 362 -0.24 3.47 10.02
C ASN A 362 0.64 4.70 9.74
N PRO A 363 0.09 5.81 9.21
CA PRO A 363 0.92 6.94 8.75
C PRO A 363 1.67 7.61 9.91
N VAL A 364 1.08 7.60 11.12
CA VAL A 364 1.72 8.16 12.34
C VAL A 364 3.02 7.42 12.67
N GLN A 365 3.00 6.09 12.72
CA GLN A 365 4.22 5.31 12.95
C GLN A 365 5.11 5.23 11.69
N THR A 366 4.56 5.55 10.50
CA THR A 366 5.38 5.62 9.27
C THR A 366 6.30 6.83 9.31
N GLU A 367 5.87 7.97 9.86
CA GLU A 367 6.77 9.12 10.08
C GLU A 367 7.90 8.77 11.07
N VAL A 368 7.62 7.95 12.08
CA VAL A 368 8.63 7.43 13.02
C VAL A 368 9.60 6.47 12.32
N LEU A 369 9.08 5.52 11.53
CA LEU A 369 9.85 4.52 10.78
C LEU A 369 10.80 5.19 9.76
N TYR A 370 10.26 6.06 8.91
CA TYR A 370 11.04 6.77 7.89
C TYR A 370 11.92 7.86 8.50
N GLY A 371 11.51 8.50 9.60
CA GLY A 371 12.36 9.37 10.40
C GLY A 371 13.62 8.66 10.90
N LYS A 372 13.48 7.49 11.52
CA LYS A 372 14.61 6.67 11.98
C LYS A 372 15.46 6.14 10.82
N ALA A 373 14.85 5.77 9.68
CA ALA A 373 15.59 5.38 8.48
C ALA A 373 16.46 6.52 7.93
N LEU A 374 15.95 7.75 7.89
CA LEU A 374 16.70 8.91 7.41
C LEU A 374 17.72 9.45 8.42
N GLU A 375 17.50 9.23 9.71
CA GLU A 375 18.48 9.44 10.77
C GLU A 375 19.68 8.50 10.59
N LEU A 376 19.42 7.19 10.44
CA LEU A 376 20.45 6.16 10.21
C LEU A 376 21.15 6.28 8.85
N ALA A 377 20.44 6.78 7.83
CA ALA A 377 21.01 7.16 6.55
C ALA A 377 22.08 8.26 6.69
N GLY A 378 21.90 9.20 7.63
CA GLY A 378 22.88 10.23 7.96
C GLY A 378 23.24 11.16 6.79
N LEU A 379 22.24 11.56 6.01
CA LEU A 379 22.40 12.37 4.80
C LEU A 379 22.90 13.80 5.10
N THR A 380 23.88 14.28 4.33
CA THR A 380 24.55 15.59 4.50
C THR A 380 24.30 16.57 3.34
N GLY A 381 23.60 16.15 2.28
CA GLY A 381 23.34 16.94 1.07
C GLY A 381 24.27 16.63 -0.09
N LYS A 382 25.13 15.60 0.04
CA LYS A 382 26.15 15.22 -0.94
C LYS A 382 25.87 13.87 -1.61
N GLU A 383 25.08 13.04 -0.93
CA GLU A 383 24.89 11.63 -1.24
C GLU A 383 23.95 11.43 -2.43
N THR A 384 24.30 10.50 -3.30
CA THR A 384 23.41 9.88 -4.28
C THR A 384 22.78 8.65 -3.64
N VAL A 385 21.47 8.71 -3.43
CA VAL A 385 20.68 7.68 -2.75
C VAL A 385 19.92 6.84 -3.77
N LEU A 386 20.07 5.51 -3.72
CA LEU A 386 19.18 4.60 -4.44
C LEU A 386 18.08 4.10 -3.50
N ASP A 387 16.82 4.28 -3.90
CA ASP A 387 15.61 3.85 -3.19
C ASP A 387 15.06 2.59 -3.90
N ALA A 388 15.38 1.42 -3.36
CA ALA A 388 15.02 0.12 -3.93
C ALA A 388 13.65 -0.34 -3.41
N TYR A 389 12.81 -0.86 -4.32
CA TYR A 389 11.41 -1.20 -4.04
C TYR A 389 10.58 0.04 -3.67
N CYS A 390 10.89 1.19 -4.26
CA CYS A 390 10.41 2.51 -3.84
C CYS A 390 8.89 2.73 -3.92
N GLY A 391 8.13 1.85 -4.60
CA GLY A 391 6.69 1.97 -4.74
C GLY A 391 6.26 3.30 -5.37
N ILE A 392 5.56 4.14 -4.59
CA ILE A 392 5.15 5.50 -4.99
C ILE A 392 6.18 6.59 -4.61
N GLY A 393 7.41 6.19 -4.34
CA GLY A 393 8.54 7.05 -3.99
C GLY A 393 8.48 7.62 -2.57
N THR A 394 7.87 6.93 -1.60
CA THR A 394 7.69 7.48 -0.24
C THR A 394 9.00 7.83 0.42
N ILE A 395 9.90 6.84 0.58
CA ILE A 395 11.20 7.01 1.22
C ILE A 395 12.06 8.01 0.44
N GLY A 396 12.24 7.77 -0.87
CA GLY A 396 13.11 8.57 -1.74
C GLY A 396 12.70 10.05 -1.84
N LEU A 397 11.40 10.38 -1.89
CA LEU A 397 10.96 11.79 -1.93
C LEU A 397 11.12 12.52 -0.59
N ILE A 398 11.15 11.79 0.53
CA ILE A 398 11.50 12.39 1.83
C ILE A 398 13.02 12.53 1.94
N ALA A 399 13.78 11.53 1.48
CA ALA A 399 15.24 11.55 1.41
C ALA A 399 15.80 12.69 0.54
N SER A 400 15.14 13.00 -0.58
CA SER A 400 15.61 14.00 -1.56
C SER A 400 15.75 15.42 -1.00
N ARG A 401 15.11 15.70 0.15
CA ARG A 401 15.25 16.95 0.91
C ARG A 401 16.60 17.12 1.61
N LYS A 402 17.37 16.03 1.73
CA LYS A 402 18.71 15.97 2.38
C LYS A 402 19.76 15.24 1.55
N ALA A 403 19.41 14.65 0.41
CA ALA A 403 20.34 14.03 -0.53
C ALA A 403 20.75 15.00 -1.64
N SER A 404 21.90 14.76 -2.28
CA SER A 404 22.26 15.44 -3.53
C SER A 404 21.30 15.02 -4.65
N SER A 405 21.14 13.71 -4.85
CA SER A 405 20.17 13.14 -5.78
C SER A 405 19.57 11.83 -5.29
N VAL A 406 18.41 11.47 -5.83
CA VAL A 406 17.70 10.23 -5.50
C VAL A 406 17.30 9.46 -6.76
N ILE A 407 17.51 8.15 -6.74
CA ILE A 407 17.20 7.21 -7.82
C ILE A 407 16.28 6.13 -7.27
N GLY A 408 14.97 6.26 -7.51
CA GLY A 408 13.99 5.25 -7.14
C GLY A 408 13.84 4.17 -8.20
N VAL A 409 13.85 2.89 -7.80
CA VAL A 409 13.65 1.75 -8.70
C VAL A 409 12.49 0.88 -8.19
N GLU A 410 11.57 0.54 -9.10
CA GLU A 410 10.34 -0.19 -8.80
C GLU A 410 9.86 -0.97 -10.03
N LEU A 411 9.36 -2.18 -9.85
CA LEU A 411 8.86 -3.05 -10.93
C LEU A 411 7.44 -2.66 -11.38
N ASN A 412 6.64 -2.12 -10.47
CA ASN A 412 5.26 -1.73 -10.73
C ASN A 412 5.16 -0.39 -11.47
N ARG A 413 4.91 -0.48 -12.78
CA ARG A 413 4.74 0.67 -13.69
C ARG A 413 3.65 1.67 -13.26
N ASP A 414 2.60 1.27 -12.53
CA ASP A 414 1.60 2.21 -12.01
C ASP A 414 2.12 2.96 -10.77
N ALA A 415 2.89 2.28 -9.91
CA ALA A 415 3.53 2.90 -8.75
C ALA A 415 4.60 3.93 -9.17
N VAL A 416 5.43 3.61 -10.18
CA VAL A 416 6.40 4.55 -10.79
C VAL A 416 5.72 5.80 -11.36
N LYS A 417 4.52 5.69 -11.96
CA LYS A 417 3.75 6.87 -12.42
C LYS A 417 3.34 7.74 -11.24
N ASP A 418 2.81 7.14 -10.17
CA ASP A 418 2.46 7.88 -8.96
C ASP A 418 3.71 8.52 -8.32
N ALA A 419 4.86 7.84 -8.28
CA ALA A 419 6.13 8.41 -7.80
C ALA A 419 6.58 9.66 -8.60
N VAL A 420 6.54 9.59 -9.93
CA VAL A 420 6.84 10.73 -10.81
C VAL A 420 5.83 11.88 -10.62
N ASN A 421 4.57 11.58 -10.31
CA ASN A 421 3.57 12.61 -9.99
C ASN A 421 3.80 13.21 -8.60
N ASN A 422 4.14 12.39 -7.60
CA ASN A 422 4.47 12.83 -6.25
C ASN A 422 5.71 13.74 -6.25
N ALA A 423 6.74 13.43 -7.05
CA ALA A 423 7.90 14.32 -7.24
C ALA A 423 7.46 15.72 -7.71
N LYS A 424 6.67 15.78 -8.78
CA LYS A 424 6.14 17.04 -9.36
C LYS A 424 5.27 17.82 -8.36
N ILE A 425 4.38 17.15 -7.65
CA ILE A 425 3.46 17.76 -6.67
C ILE A 425 4.22 18.37 -5.48
N ASN A 426 5.40 17.84 -5.13
CA ASN A 426 6.28 18.40 -4.10
C ASN A 426 7.33 19.38 -4.64
N GLY A 427 7.37 19.65 -5.96
CA GLY A 427 8.43 20.45 -6.59
C GLY A 427 9.83 19.81 -6.57
N ILE A 428 9.92 18.51 -6.34
CA ILE A 428 11.18 17.77 -6.21
C ILE A 428 11.76 17.49 -7.60
N THR A 429 12.96 18.03 -7.88
CA THR A 429 13.65 17.93 -9.17
C THR A 429 14.89 17.04 -9.15
N ASN A 430 15.44 16.74 -7.97
CA ASN A 430 16.62 15.89 -7.77
C ASN A 430 16.29 14.39 -7.60
N ALA A 431 15.03 13.98 -7.72
CA ALA A 431 14.59 12.59 -7.67
C ALA A 431 14.16 12.08 -9.06
N LYS A 432 14.64 10.90 -9.47
CA LYS A 432 14.29 10.20 -10.72
C LYS A 432 13.78 8.80 -10.40
N PHE A 433 12.78 8.31 -11.16
CA PHE A 433 12.14 7.01 -10.91
C PHE A 433 12.17 6.14 -12.16
N TYR A 434 12.54 4.87 -11.99
CA TYR A 434 12.78 3.92 -13.06
C TYR A 434 11.93 2.66 -12.88
N CYS A 435 11.27 2.24 -13.97
CA CYS A 435 10.47 1.02 -14.03
C CYS A 435 11.36 -0.17 -14.44
N ASN A 436 12.11 -0.73 -13.49
CA ASN A 436 13.05 -1.82 -13.74
C ASN A 436 13.17 -2.75 -12.51
N ASP A 437 13.85 -3.88 -12.68
CA ASP A 437 14.37 -4.65 -11.56
C ASP A 437 15.52 -3.90 -10.87
N ALA A 438 15.51 -3.85 -9.53
CA ALA A 438 16.47 -3.05 -8.76
C ALA A 438 17.89 -3.67 -8.72
N GLY A 439 18.02 -5.00 -8.84
CA GLY A 439 19.32 -5.66 -8.88
C GLY A 439 20.01 -5.46 -10.23
N LYS A 440 19.27 -5.71 -11.32
CA LYS A 440 19.73 -5.43 -12.69
C LYS A 440 20.11 -3.96 -12.85
N PHE A 441 19.27 -3.03 -12.38
CA PHE A 441 19.57 -1.61 -12.46
C PHE A 441 20.84 -1.21 -11.69
N LEU A 442 21.12 -1.82 -10.53
CA LEU A 442 22.39 -1.62 -9.81
C LEU A 442 23.61 -2.15 -10.59
N VAL A 443 23.47 -3.31 -11.25
CA VAL A 443 24.51 -3.85 -12.14
C VAL A 443 24.73 -2.94 -13.35
N ASP A 444 23.65 -2.50 -14.01
CA ASP A 444 23.68 -1.57 -15.13
C ASP A 444 24.32 -0.23 -14.74
N MET A 445 24.21 0.20 -13.48
CA MET A 445 24.93 1.37 -12.93
C MET A 445 26.41 1.10 -12.72
N ALA A 446 26.78 0.00 -12.07
CA ALA A 446 28.16 -0.39 -11.81
C ALA A 446 28.97 -0.53 -13.10
N GLU A 447 28.39 -1.14 -14.14
CA GLU A 447 29.04 -1.36 -15.44
C GLU A 447 29.18 -0.08 -16.27
N ARG A 448 28.40 0.98 -15.97
CA ARG A 448 28.56 2.33 -16.53
C ARG A 448 29.53 3.21 -15.73
N GLY A 449 30.02 2.75 -14.58
CA GLY A 449 30.85 3.54 -13.67
C GLY A 449 30.09 4.61 -12.88
N ASP A 450 28.75 4.52 -12.80
CA ASP A 450 27.95 5.35 -11.90
C ASP A 450 28.33 5.06 -10.43
N LYS A 451 27.97 5.96 -9.50
CA LYS A 451 28.15 5.75 -8.05
C LYS A 451 26.84 5.98 -7.28
N VAL A 452 26.72 5.25 -6.17
CA VAL A 452 25.64 5.34 -5.18
C VAL A 452 26.30 5.25 -3.81
N ASP A 453 26.09 6.25 -2.95
CA ASP A 453 26.71 6.32 -1.63
C ASP A 453 25.88 5.59 -0.57
N LEU A 454 24.56 5.51 -0.80
CA LEU A 454 23.58 4.87 0.07
C LEU A 454 22.52 4.12 -0.75
N VAL A 455 22.24 2.87 -0.38
CA VAL A 455 20.99 2.19 -0.74
C VAL A 455 20.03 2.25 0.45
N ILE A 456 18.79 2.66 0.22
CA ILE A 456 17.66 2.40 1.13
C ILE A 456 16.77 1.36 0.45
N MET A 457 16.26 0.39 1.22
CA MET A 457 15.45 -0.71 0.69
C MET A 457 14.29 -1.06 1.64
N ASP A 458 13.08 -1.17 1.11
CA ASP A 458 11.85 -1.63 1.81
C ASP A 458 11.26 -2.86 1.08
N PRO A 459 11.97 -4.01 1.05
CA PRO A 459 11.57 -5.18 0.28
C PRO A 459 10.31 -5.88 0.84
N PRO A 460 9.60 -6.67 0.00
CA PRO A 460 8.43 -7.44 0.43
C PRO A 460 8.73 -8.43 1.56
N ARG A 461 7.66 -8.94 2.21
CA ARG A 461 7.71 -9.90 3.35
C ARG A 461 8.54 -11.19 3.15
N SER A 462 8.92 -11.50 1.91
CA SER A 462 9.88 -12.56 1.56
C SER A 462 11.34 -12.22 1.87
N GLY A 463 11.62 -10.97 2.26
CA GLY A 463 12.94 -10.37 2.27
C GLY A 463 13.45 -10.03 0.86
N SER A 464 14.71 -9.60 0.79
CA SER A 464 15.47 -9.42 -0.44
C SER A 464 15.74 -10.76 -1.13
N THR A 465 16.14 -10.72 -2.41
CA THR A 465 16.80 -11.87 -3.06
C THR A 465 18.32 -11.79 -2.86
N GLU A 466 19.03 -12.91 -3.07
CA GLU A 466 20.49 -12.94 -2.92
C GLU A 466 21.18 -12.17 -4.07
N GLU A 467 20.64 -12.24 -5.29
CA GLU A 467 21.14 -11.53 -6.47
C GLU A 467 21.06 -10.00 -6.30
N PHE A 468 20.05 -9.48 -5.61
CA PHE A 468 19.99 -8.05 -5.26
C PHE A 468 21.09 -7.68 -4.25
N MET A 469 21.30 -8.50 -3.22
CA MET A 469 22.33 -8.26 -2.21
C MET A 469 23.75 -8.33 -2.81
N GLU A 470 23.98 -9.28 -3.73
CA GLU A 470 25.19 -9.35 -4.55
C GLU A 470 25.36 -8.12 -5.46
N SER A 471 24.27 -7.59 -6.03
CA SER A 471 24.31 -6.37 -6.85
C SER A 471 24.70 -5.14 -6.02
N VAL A 472 24.18 -5.00 -4.79
CA VAL A 472 24.61 -3.96 -3.84
C VAL A 472 26.08 -4.13 -3.46
N ALA A 473 26.55 -5.36 -3.27
CA ALA A 473 27.96 -5.64 -2.98
C ALA A 473 28.89 -5.33 -4.16
N ARG A 474 28.51 -5.71 -5.38
CA ARG A 474 29.24 -5.43 -6.62
C ARG A 474 29.31 -3.92 -6.94
N MET A 475 28.26 -3.17 -6.59
CA MET A 475 28.23 -1.70 -6.68
C MET A 475 29.13 -1.01 -5.63
N GLY A 476 29.59 -1.73 -4.58
CA GLY A 476 30.55 -1.23 -3.61
C GLY A 476 30.01 -0.13 -2.67
N VAL A 477 28.68 -0.03 -2.51
CA VAL A 477 27.99 1.01 -1.73
C VAL A 477 28.52 1.07 -0.29
N GLU A 478 28.80 2.26 0.25
CA GLU A 478 29.36 2.37 1.61
C GLU A 478 28.34 1.98 2.68
N LYS A 479 27.08 2.36 2.51
CA LYS A 479 26.02 2.26 3.51
C LYS A 479 24.73 1.67 2.94
N VAL A 480 24.04 0.87 3.72
CA VAL A 480 22.70 0.36 3.39
C VAL A 480 21.76 0.57 4.58
N VAL A 481 20.57 1.12 4.32
CA VAL A 481 19.48 1.18 5.31
C VAL A 481 18.37 0.23 4.87
N TYR A 482 18.21 -0.86 5.60
CA TYR A 482 17.21 -1.89 5.33
C TYR A 482 16.00 -1.64 6.24
N VAL A 483 14.85 -1.29 5.66
CA VAL A 483 13.53 -1.30 6.31
C VAL A 483 12.90 -2.68 6.12
N SER A 484 12.46 -3.34 7.19
CA SER A 484 11.94 -4.72 7.09
C SER A 484 10.73 -4.99 7.95
N CYS A 485 9.72 -5.53 7.28
CA CYS A 485 8.44 -5.98 7.82
C CYS A 485 8.43 -7.44 8.29
N ASN A 486 9.59 -8.11 8.35
CA ASN A 486 9.71 -9.49 8.77
C ASN A 486 11.10 -9.80 9.36
N PRO A 487 11.24 -9.88 10.70
CA PRO A 487 12.51 -10.18 11.37
C PRO A 487 13.16 -11.52 10.98
N GLU A 488 12.39 -12.54 10.60
CA GLU A 488 12.94 -13.87 10.25
C GLU A 488 13.65 -13.85 8.89
N THR A 489 13.06 -13.20 7.88
CA THR A 489 13.72 -13.00 6.58
C THR A 489 14.82 -11.95 6.65
N LEU A 490 14.66 -10.91 7.48
CA LEU A 490 15.76 -9.98 7.78
C LEU A 490 16.96 -10.72 8.37
N GLY A 491 16.73 -11.62 9.33
CA GLY A 491 17.78 -12.46 9.91
C GLY A 491 18.48 -13.35 8.88
N ARG A 492 17.78 -13.81 7.83
CA ARG A 492 18.39 -14.49 6.66
C ARG A 492 19.25 -13.52 5.86
N ASP A 493 18.71 -12.35 5.52
CA ASP A 493 19.35 -11.41 4.61
C ASP A 493 20.61 -10.77 5.22
N LEU A 494 20.59 -10.45 6.51
CA LEU A 494 21.80 -10.02 7.24
C LEU A 494 22.90 -11.11 7.26
N ARG A 495 22.55 -12.40 7.20
CA ARG A 495 23.54 -13.49 7.07
C ARG A 495 24.16 -13.54 5.66
N VAL A 496 23.44 -13.16 4.62
CA VAL A 496 23.96 -13.05 3.25
C VAL A 496 24.83 -11.79 3.12
N MET A 497 24.30 -10.63 3.52
CA MET A 497 25.04 -9.35 3.55
C MET A 497 26.37 -9.47 4.32
N LYS A 498 26.41 -10.20 5.44
CA LYS A 498 27.64 -10.45 6.21
C LYS A 498 28.68 -11.26 5.44
N LYS A 499 28.27 -12.25 4.62
CA LYS A 499 29.19 -12.98 3.71
C LYS A 499 29.72 -12.07 2.60
N LEU A 500 28.92 -11.09 2.17
CA LEU A 500 29.25 -10.09 1.14
C LEU A 500 30.04 -8.88 1.70
N GLY A 501 30.50 -8.94 2.95
CA GLY A 501 31.35 -7.90 3.56
C GLY A 501 30.60 -6.78 4.29
N TYR A 502 29.27 -6.83 4.42
CA TYR A 502 28.49 -5.80 5.10
C TYR A 502 28.21 -6.16 6.57
N GLY A 503 28.64 -5.30 7.49
CA GLY A 503 28.32 -5.41 8.90
C GLY A 503 27.08 -4.58 9.27
N ALA A 504 26.09 -5.19 9.93
CA ALA A 504 25.00 -4.46 10.57
C ALA A 504 25.51 -3.79 11.86
N VAL A 505 25.48 -2.46 11.88
CA VAL A 505 26.04 -1.62 12.95
C VAL A 505 25.00 -1.36 14.03
N GLU A 506 23.74 -1.17 13.63
CA GLU A 506 22.66 -0.74 14.51
C GLU A 506 21.29 -1.13 13.96
N GLY A 507 20.38 -1.58 14.83
CA GLY A 507 19.00 -1.91 14.48
C GLY A 507 17.98 -1.37 15.46
N TRP A 508 16.84 -0.93 14.94
CA TRP A 508 15.68 -0.45 15.72
C TRP A 508 14.41 -1.19 15.29
N GLY A 509 13.58 -1.57 16.25
CA GLY A 509 12.19 -1.94 15.99
C GLY A 509 11.28 -0.71 15.98
N VAL A 510 10.17 -0.77 15.24
CA VAL A 510 9.07 0.20 15.32
C VAL A 510 7.76 -0.56 15.37
N ASP A 511 6.92 -0.26 16.36
CA ASP A 511 5.58 -0.83 16.42
C ASP A 511 4.62 -0.08 15.50
N MET A 512 4.60 -0.49 14.24
CA MET A 512 3.64 0.00 13.24
C MET A 512 2.24 -0.65 13.38
N PHE A 513 2.10 -1.71 14.18
CA PHE A 513 0.90 -2.54 14.24
C PHE A 513 0.60 -3.01 15.68
N ALA A 514 0.24 -2.07 16.54
CA ALA A 514 -0.18 -2.34 17.91
C ALA A 514 -1.38 -3.32 17.96
N GLY A 515 -1.42 -4.17 19.00
CA GLY A 515 -2.37 -5.28 19.13
C GLY A 515 -2.04 -6.53 18.29
N THR A 516 -0.99 -6.49 17.46
CA THR A 516 -0.53 -7.61 16.61
C THR A 516 0.89 -8.06 16.95
N ARG A 517 1.31 -9.26 16.52
CA ARG A 517 2.69 -9.75 16.63
C ARG A 517 3.69 -9.10 15.66
N HIS A 518 3.22 -8.32 14.69
CA HIS A 518 4.07 -7.78 13.63
C HIS A 518 5.07 -6.74 14.18
N VAL A 519 6.30 -6.78 13.67
CA VAL A 519 7.38 -5.85 14.00
C VAL A 519 7.95 -5.30 12.69
N GLU A 520 7.86 -3.98 12.51
CA GLU A 520 8.68 -3.29 11.50
C GLU A 520 10.04 -2.99 12.12
N SER A 521 11.07 -2.92 11.28
CA SER A 521 12.45 -2.74 11.76
C SER A 521 13.28 -1.94 10.76
N VAL A 522 14.31 -1.25 11.26
CA VAL A 522 15.26 -0.47 10.45
C VAL A 522 16.67 -0.83 10.88
N ILE A 523 17.47 -1.34 9.94
CA ILE A 523 18.85 -1.75 10.16
C ILE A 523 19.80 -0.87 9.34
N MET A 524 20.83 -0.34 9.99
CA MET A 524 21.96 0.32 9.32
C MET A 524 23.12 -0.66 9.15
N MET A 525 23.48 -0.92 7.90
CA MET A 525 24.66 -1.69 7.53
C MET A 525 25.73 -0.78 6.92
N ARG A 526 26.99 -1.15 7.08
CA ARG A 526 28.13 -0.56 6.37
C ARG A 526 28.93 -1.65 5.67
N ASN A 527 29.51 -1.29 4.54
CA ASN A 527 30.53 -2.09 3.89
C ASN A 527 31.81 -2.07 4.74
N CYS A 528 32.14 -3.21 5.33
CA CYS A 528 33.35 -3.41 6.13
C CYS A 528 34.53 -3.94 5.29
N GLY A 529 34.31 -4.15 3.98
CA GLY A 529 35.12 -4.97 3.12
C GLY A 529 35.01 -6.47 3.44
N LEU A 530 35.40 -7.30 2.48
CA LEU A 530 35.69 -8.71 2.75
C LEU A 530 37.01 -8.80 3.54
N LYS A 531 36.93 -8.73 4.88
CA LYS A 531 38.05 -9.16 5.72
C LYS A 531 38.30 -10.65 5.47
N GLY A 532 39.45 -10.96 4.86
CA GLY A 532 39.80 -12.28 4.34
C GLY A 532 40.14 -13.33 5.40
N GLU A 533 39.24 -13.60 6.34
CA GLU A 533 39.38 -14.61 7.39
C GLU A 533 38.28 -15.69 7.31
N TYR A 534 38.10 -16.24 6.11
CA TYR A 534 37.51 -17.56 5.90
C TYR A 534 38.50 -18.45 5.12
N ARG A 535 39.59 -18.82 5.80
CA ARG A 535 40.51 -19.88 5.36
C ARG A 535 40.30 -21.10 6.25
N ASN A 536 39.71 -22.13 5.66
CA ASN A 536 39.47 -23.49 6.18
C ASN A 536 38.52 -23.56 7.39
#